data_AF-A0A2X3GF57-F1
#
_entry.id   AF-A0A2X3GF57-F1
#
_cell.length_a   1.000
_cell.length_b   1.000
_cell.length_c   1.000
_cell.angle_alpha   90.00
_cell.angle_beta   90.00
_cell.angle_gamma   90.00
#
_symmetry.space_group_name_H-M   'P 1'
#
loop_
_entity.id
_entity.type
_entity.pdbx_description
1 polymer ?
#
loop_
_entity_poly.entity_id
_entity_poly.type
_entity_poly.pdbx_seq_one_letter_code
_entity_poly.pdbx_strand_id
1 'polypeptide(L)'
;MKNTIYASQGIDWPKDKLNIWILDDGGREAFRQFAKDVGVHYIARTSHEHAKAGNINNALKYAKGEFVSIFDCDHVPTRSFLQMDHGLVPERERAGDDADPAPLLLARSL
;
A
#
# COMPACT_ATOMS: atom_id res chain seq x y z
N MET A 1 -6.59 -11.05 1.19
CA MET A 1 -6.76 -9.81 0.39
C MET A 1 -7.67 -8.81 1.10
N LYS A 2 -8.98 -9.06 1.27
CA LYS A 2 -9.88 -8.14 2.00
C LYS A 2 -9.39 -7.82 3.42
N ASN A 3 -8.97 -8.84 4.17
CA ASN A 3 -8.45 -8.68 5.54
C ASN A 3 -7.20 -7.77 5.59
N THR A 4 -6.27 -7.94 4.65
CA THR A 4 -5.08 -7.09 4.51
C THR A 4 -5.46 -5.65 4.27
N ILE A 5 -6.42 -5.38 3.35
CA ILE A 5 -6.87 -4.02 3.07
C ILE A 5 -7.53 -3.37 4.28
N TYR A 6 -8.42 -4.08 4.98
CA TYR A 6 -9.04 -3.56 6.19
C TYR A 6 -8.02 -3.31 7.30
N ALA A 7 -7.02 -4.18 7.45
CA ALA A 7 -5.95 -3.99 8.41
C ALA A 7 -5.05 -2.80 8.05
N SER A 8 -4.71 -2.63 6.76
CA SER A 8 -3.97 -1.46 6.26
C SER A 8 -4.73 -0.15 6.51
N GLN A 9 -6.06 -0.14 6.32
CA GLN A 9 -6.90 0.99 6.69
C GLN A 9 -6.97 1.22 8.20
N GLY A 10 -6.71 0.18 9.01
CA GLY A 10 -6.69 0.24 10.47
C GLY A 10 -5.34 0.62 11.08
N ILE A 11 -4.32 0.93 10.27
CA ILE A 11 -3.01 1.39 10.76
C ILE A 11 -3.16 2.75 11.44
N ASP A 12 -2.45 2.93 12.57
CA ASP A 12 -2.45 4.15 13.37
C ASP A 12 -1.59 5.24 12.69
N TRP A 13 -2.17 5.82 11.63
CA TRP A 13 -1.60 6.89 10.81
C TRP A 13 -2.73 7.85 10.37
N PRO A 14 -2.44 9.14 10.11
CA PRO A 14 -3.43 10.05 9.54
C PRO A 14 -4.01 9.48 8.24
N LYS A 15 -5.34 9.32 8.19
CA LYS A 15 -6.02 8.61 7.09
C LYS A 15 -5.90 9.34 5.75
N ASP A 16 -5.84 10.66 5.80
CA ASP A 16 -5.59 11.56 4.67
C ASP A 16 -4.19 11.38 4.06
N LYS A 17 -3.26 10.79 4.83
CA LYS A 17 -1.89 10.50 4.41
C LYS A 17 -1.68 9.03 4.01
N LEU A 18 -2.64 8.15 4.27
CA LEU A 18 -2.56 6.74 3.87
C LEU A 18 -2.94 6.57 2.39
N ASN A 19 -1.97 6.16 1.57
CA ASN A 19 -2.21 5.82 0.17
C ASN A 19 -2.21 4.30 0.01
N ILE A 20 -3.38 3.69 -0.12
CA ILE A 20 -3.53 2.23 -0.22
C ILE A 20 -3.86 1.86 -1.66
N TRP A 21 -3.12 0.90 -2.21
CA TRP A 21 -3.27 0.43 -3.58
C TRP A 21 -3.41 -1.09 -3.65
N ILE A 22 -4.43 -1.55 -4.36
CA ILE A 22 -4.62 -2.95 -4.76
C ILE A 22 -3.93 -3.18 -6.09
N LEU A 23 -2.97 -4.10 -6.10
CA LEU A 23 -2.22 -4.51 -7.27
C LEU A 23 -2.73 -5.88 -7.74
N ASP A 24 -3.50 -5.90 -8.81
CA ASP A 24 -4.14 -7.10 -9.32
C ASP A 24 -3.44 -7.62 -10.57
N ASP A 25 -2.89 -8.83 -10.48
CA ASP A 25 -2.26 -9.52 -11.61
C ASP A 25 -3.29 -10.05 -12.61
N GLY A 26 -4.55 -10.28 -12.20
CA GLY A 26 -5.58 -10.97 -12.98
C GLY A 26 -6.66 -10.09 -13.61
N GLY A 27 -6.64 -8.77 -13.37
CA GLY A 27 -7.64 -7.84 -13.92
C GLY A 27 -9.09 -8.19 -13.54
N ARG A 28 -9.31 -8.70 -12.32
CA ARG A 28 -10.58 -9.23 -11.84
C ARG A 28 -11.51 -8.07 -11.45
N GLU A 29 -12.67 -7.98 -12.09
CA GLU A 29 -13.64 -6.91 -11.84
C GLU A 29 -14.12 -6.86 -10.38
N ALA A 30 -14.21 -8.01 -9.72
CA ALA A 30 -14.54 -8.09 -8.30
C ALA A 30 -13.58 -7.28 -7.41
N PHE A 31 -12.29 -7.19 -7.77
CA PHE A 31 -11.31 -6.40 -7.02
C PHE A 31 -11.36 -4.92 -7.37
N ARG A 32 -11.65 -4.57 -8.62
CA ARG A 32 -11.92 -3.19 -9.00
C ARG A 32 -13.12 -2.64 -8.23
N GLN A 33 -14.21 -3.40 -8.18
CA GLN A 33 -15.40 -3.02 -7.44
C GLN A 33 -15.11 -2.93 -5.94
N PHE A 34 -14.44 -3.94 -5.37
CA PHE A 34 -14.05 -3.92 -3.96
C PHE A 34 -13.18 -2.70 -3.60
N ALA A 35 -12.21 -2.35 -4.44
CA ALA A 35 -11.37 -1.18 -4.24
C ALA A 35 -12.19 0.12 -4.16
N LYS A 36 -13.17 0.25 -5.06
CA LYS A 36 -14.11 1.38 -5.08
C LYS A 36 -14.97 1.41 -3.82
N ASP A 37 -15.47 0.27 -3.39
CA ASP A 37 -16.35 0.16 -2.23
C ASP A 37 -15.66 0.55 -0.92
N VAL A 38 -14.37 0.22 -0.79
CA VAL A 38 -13.57 0.52 0.41
C VAL A 38 -12.75 1.81 0.29
N GLY A 39 -12.82 2.50 -0.84
CA GLY A 39 -12.14 3.79 -1.05
C GLY A 39 -10.62 3.70 -1.17
N VAL A 40 -10.10 2.65 -1.82
CA VAL A 40 -8.66 2.48 -2.08
C VAL A 40 -8.38 2.47 -3.58
N HIS A 41 -7.13 2.73 -3.96
CA HIS A 41 -6.72 2.73 -5.36
C HIS A 41 -6.62 1.29 -5.91
N TYR A 42 -6.84 1.14 -7.20
CA TYR A 42 -6.74 -0.14 -7.90
C TYR A 42 -5.91 0.03 -9.17
N ILE A 43 -4.98 -0.88 -9.38
CA ILE A 43 -4.28 -1.02 -10.64
C ILE A 43 -4.22 -2.49 -11.05
N ALA A 44 -4.57 -2.73 -12.31
CA ALA A 44 -4.34 -4.00 -12.97
C ALA A 44 -3.27 -3.82 -14.04
N ARG A 45 -2.44 -4.84 -14.17
CA ARG A 45 -1.50 -4.94 -15.30
C ARG A 45 -2.19 -5.58 -16.50
N THR A 46 -1.75 -5.21 -17.70
CA THR A 46 -2.25 -5.77 -18.97
C THR A 46 -1.36 -6.89 -19.53
N SER A 47 -0.16 -7.09 -18.99
CA SER A 47 0.83 -8.09 -19.43
C SER A 47 1.58 -8.67 -18.23
N HIS A 48 1.89 -9.98 -18.21
CA HIS A 48 2.49 -10.73 -17.09
C HIS A 48 4.04 -10.70 -17.00
N GLU A 49 4.72 -9.83 -17.74
CA GLU A 49 6.20 -9.74 -17.72
C GLU A 49 6.79 -9.36 -16.35
N HIS A 50 7.88 -10.02 -15.91
CA HIS A 50 8.58 -9.78 -14.64
C HIS A 50 7.81 -10.05 -13.33
N ALA A 51 6.70 -10.79 -13.37
CA ALA A 51 6.00 -11.31 -12.18
C ALA A 51 5.79 -10.23 -11.07
N LYS A 52 6.24 -10.50 -9.82
CA LYS A 52 6.05 -9.62 -8.64
C LYS A 52 6.70 -8.24 -8.82
N ALA A 53 7.93 -8.20 -9.32
CA ALA A 53 8.64 -6.94 -9.54
C ALA A 53 7.98 -6.08 -10.62
N GLY A 54 7.43 -6.72 -11.66
CA GLY A 54 6.72 -6.03 -12.74
C GLY A 54 5.47 -5.29 -12.27
N ASN A 55 4.67 -5.89 -11.38
CA ASN A 55 3.45 -5.25 -10.87
C ASN A 55 3.78 -4.06 -9.95
N ILE A 56 4.77 -4.22 -9.07
CA ILE A 56 5.26 -3.14 -8.20
C ILE A 56 5.80 -1.97 -9.04
N ASN A 57 6.65 -2.25 -10.03
CA ASN A 57 7.20 -1.22 -10.90
C ASN A 57 6.13 -0.49 -11.72
N ASN A 58 5.07 -1.19 -12.11
CA ASN A 58 3.93 -0.57 -12.76
C ASN A 58 3.18 0.37 -11.80
N ALA A 59 2.92 -0.08 -10.57
CA ALA A 59 2.26 0.73 -9.56
C ALA A 59 3.07 1.98 -9.17
N LEU A 60 4.39 1.87 -9.00
CA LEU A 60 5.28 2.99 -8.64
C LEU A 60 5.34 4.12 -9.70
N LYS A 61 4.88 3.87 -10.93
CA LYS A 61 4.70 4.93 -11.94
C LYS A 61 3.58 5.89 -11.54
N TYR A 62 2.53 5.37 -10.90
CA TYR A 62 1.31 6.10 -10.55
C TYR A 62 1.27 6.48 -9.07
N ALA A 63 1.66 5.55 -8.21
CA ALA A 63 1.65 5.72 -6.78
C ALA A 63 2.87 6.51 -6.33
N LYS A 64 2.64 7.60 -5.60
CA LYS A 64 3.66 8.49 -5.06
C LYS A 64 3.51 8.54 -3.54
N GLY A 65 4.63 8.38 -2.85
CA GLY A 65 4.73 8.42 -1.40
C GLY A 65 6.19 8.51 -1.02
N GLU A 66 6.47 9.08 0.16
CA GLU A 66 7.84 9.22 0.67
C GLU A 66 8.41 7.87 1.11
N PHE A 67 7.55 7.00 1.64
CA PHE A 67 7.87 5.62 1.97
C PHE A 67 6.91 4.66 1.27
N VAL A 68 7.41 3.47 0.93
CA VAL A 68 6.62 2.41 0.30
C VAL A 68 6.72 1.15 1.14
N SER A 69 5.58 0.66 1.64
CA SER A 69 5.47 -0.65 2.28
C SER A 69 4.66 -1.58 1.39
N ILE A 70 5.15 -2.81 1.22
CA ILE A 70 4.53 -3.80 0.34
C ILE A 70 4.05 -4.97 1.18
N PHE A 71 2.76 -5.27 1.10
CA PHE A 71 2.14 -6.41 1.76
C PHE A 71 1.69 -7.42 0.71
N ASP A 72 1.97 -8.69 0.97
CA ASP A 72 1.32 -9.77 0.23
C ASP A 72 -0.13 -9.93 0.71
N CYS A 73 -1.04 -10.47 -0.12
CA CYS A 73 -2.47 -10.56 0.19
C CYS A 73 -2.84 -11.38 1.43
N ASP A 74 -1.89 -12.12 1.98
CA ASP A 74 -1.98 -12.96 3.15
C ASP A 74 -1.29 -12.35 4.38
N HIS A 75 -0.58 -11.24 4.23
CA HIS A 75 -0.01 -10.48 5.34
C HIS A 75 -1.03 -9.49 5.88
N VAL A 76 -1.35 -9.60 7.17
CA VAL A 76 -2.26 -8.69 7.88
C VAL A 76 -1.42 -7.82 8.79
N PRO A 77 -1.14 -6.55 8.44
CA PRO A 77 -0.32 -5.67 9.27
C PRO A 77 -0.99 -5.41 10.63
N THR A 78 -0.17 -5.29 11.67
CA THR A 78 -0.63 -4.78 12.97
C THR A 78 -0.86 -3.28 12.90
N ARG A 79 -1.73 -2.73 13.77
CA ARG A 79 -2.03 -1.28 13.76
C ARG A 79 -0.78 -0.42 13.99
N SER A 80 0.14 -0.93 14.79
CA SER A 80 1.42 -0.29 15.14
C SER A 80 2.53 -0.52 14.11
N PHE A 81 2.25 -1.11 12.94
CA PHE A 81 3.26 -1.47 11.93
C PHE A 81 4.16 -0.28 11.57
N LEU A 82 3.57 0.87 11.22
CA LEU A 82 4.32 2.07 10.87
C LEU A 82 5.04 2.68 12.08
N GLN A 83 4.45 2.62 13.27
CA GLN A 83 5.10 3.14 14.49
C GLN A 83 6.36 2.35 14.88
N MET A 84 6.38 1.04 14.61
CA MET A 84 7.54 0.19 14.88
C MET A 84 8.63 0.35 13.81
N ASP A 85 8.25 0.47 12.54
CA ASP A 85 9.19 0.58 11.42
C ASP A 85 9.80 2.00 11.33
N HIS A 86 9.01 3.05 11.58
CA HIS A 86 9.53 4.42 11.72
C HIS A 86 10.35 4.64 13.00
N GLY A 87 10.27 3.72 13.98
CA GLY A 87 11.19 3.69 15.13
C GLY A 87 12.62 3.25 14.76
N LEU A 88 12.81 2.60 13.60
CA LEU A 88 14.10 2.10 13.11
C LEU A 88 14.78 3.04 12.11
N VAL A 89 14.06 4.03 11.55
CA VAL A 89 14.64 5.03 10.65
C VAL A 89 15.45 6.04 11.49
N PRO A 90 16.74 6.26 11.19
CA PRO A 90 17.59 7.17 11.97
C PRO A 90 16.99 8.55 12.10
N GLU A 91 17.06 9.12 13.31
CA GLU A 91 16.52 10.42 13.72
C GLU A 91 16.92 11.61 12.83
N ARG A 92 17.92 11.45 11.94
CA ARG A 92 18.36 12.47 10.98
C ARG A 92 17.41 12.72 9.81
N GLU A 93 16.39 11.90 9.58
CA GLU A 93 15.33 12.17 8.59
C GLU A 93 14.03 12.72 9.22
N ARG A 94 14.00 13.03 10.53
CA ARG A 94 12.89 13.75 11.19
C ARG A 94 12.92 15.25 10.86
N ALA A 95 13.11 15.60 9.59
CA ALA A 95 13.12 16.98 9.16
C ALA A 95 11.68 17.47 8.94
N GLY A 96 11.10 18.06 9.98
CA GLY A 96 9.93 18.93 9.88
C GLY A 96 8.73 18.48 10.72
N ASP A 97 8.51 19.20 11.83
CA ASP A 97 7.22 19.26 12.49
C ASP A 97 6.09 19.49 11.44
N ASP A 98 4.99 18.74 11.56
CA ASP A 98 3.76 18.73 10.72
C ASP A 98 3.67 17.82 9.48
N ALA A 99 4.73 17.10 9.08
CA ALA A 99 4.68 16.23 7.90
C ALA A 99 4.90 14.75 8.23
N ASP A 100 3.94 14.09 8.88
CA ASP A 100 3.89 12.62 8.80
C ASP A 100 3.95 12.23 7.30
N PRO A 101 4.90 11.40 6.86
CA PRO A 101 5.01 11.01 5.46
C PRO A 101 3.79 10.22 4.98
N ALA A 102 3.53 10.16 3.67
CA ALA A 102 2.42 9.38 3.12
C ALA A 102 2.90 7.96 2.75
N PRO A 103 2.68 6.94 3.59
CA PRO A 103 3.10 5.58 3.29
C PRO A 103 2.23 5.00 2.18
N LEU A 104 2.88 4.48 1.15
CA LEU A 104 2.22 3.73 0.09
C LEU A 104 2.13 2.27 0.52
N LEU A 105 0.92 1.77 0.79
CA LEU A 105 0.68 0.37 1.15
C LEU A 105 0.21 -0.38 -0.09
N LEU A 106 1.07 -1.22 -0.66
CA LEU A 106 0.78 -2.04 -1.84
C LEU A 106 0.30 -3.42 -1.39
N ALA A 107 -0.97 -3.74 -1.58
CA ALA A 107 -1.50 -5.08 -1.33
C ALA A 107 -1.63 -5.84 -2.68
N ARG A 108 -0.78 -6.85 -2.89
CA ARG A 108 -0.79 -7.66 -4.11
C ARG A 108 -1.85 -8.75 -4.04
N SER A 109 -2.62 -8.97 -5.10
CA SER A 109 -3.35 -10.23 -5.33
C SER A 109 -2.47 -11.23 -6.07
N LEU A 110 -2.49 -12.50 -5.63
CA LEU A 110 -2.07 -13.65 -6.43
C LEU A 110 -2.80 -13.72 -7.77
#